data_AF-A0A7J2HZF0-F1
#
_entry.id   AF-A0A7J2HZF0-F1
#
_cell.length_a   1.000
_cell.length_b   1.000
_cell.length_c   1.000
_cell.angle_alpha   90.00
_cell.angle_beta   90.00
_cell.angle_gamma   90.00
#
_symmetry.space_group_name_H-M   'P 1'
#
loop_
_entity.id
_entity.type
_entity.pdbx_description
1 polymer ?
#
loop_
_entity_poly.entity_id
_entity_poly.type
_entity_poly.pdbx_seq_one_letter_code
_entity_poly.pdbx_strand_id
1 'polypeptide(L)'
;IACMVTLRKQKAIEFLKKVLPVVDNKISKECFDERGNFSFGIKEHIEIPGVRYDPEIGIFCMDICVSLSRPGYRVKKRRIEKTKIGSKHLLTPEEAMVFVKEALGVEVV
;
A
#
# COMPACT_ATOMS: atom_id res chain seq x y z
N ILE A 1 0.42 18.12 -12.77
CA ILE A 1 0.88 16.99 -13.63
C ILE A 1 1.68 16.07 -12.72
N ALA A 2 1.39 14.77 -12.70
CA ALA A 2 2.04 13.80 -11.80
C ALA A 2 2.24 12.46 -12.53
N CYS A 3 3.18 11.65 -12.05
CA CYS A 3 3.43 10.30 -12.55
C CYS A 3 2.87 9.27 -11.56
N MET A 4 2.16 8.27 -12.06
CA MET A 4 1.59 7.19 -11.25
C MET A 4 1.93 5.83 -11.85
N VAL A 5 2.37 4.90 -11.00
CA VAL A 5 2.62 3.51 -11.36
C VAL A 5 1.82 2.60 -10.45
N THR A 6 1.08 1.64 -11.03
CA THR A 6 0.33 0.64 -10.26
C THR A 6 1.02 -0.72 -10.33
N LEU A 7 1.56 -1.18 -9.21
CA LEU A 7 2.14 -2.52 -9.06
C LEU A 7 1.09 -3.49 -8.50
N ARG A 8 1.18 -4.77 -8.89
CA ARG A 8 0.28 -5.83 -8.40
C ARG A 8 1.05 -7.13 -8.17
N LYS A 9 0.48 -8.03 -7.35
CA LYS A 9 1.01 -9.37 -7.05
C LYS A 9 2.45 -9.30 -6.52
N GLN A 10 3.33 -10.20 -6.95
CA GLN A 10 4.72 -10.29 -6.51
C GLN A 10 5.49 -8.97 -6.64
N LYS A 11 5.36 -8.26 -7.76
CA LYS A 11 6.05 -6.96 -7.96
C LYS A 11 5.71 -5.95 -6.87
N ALA A 12 4.45 -5.93 -6.41
CA ALA A 12 4.04 -5.05 -5.33
C ALA A 12 4.62 -5.49 -3.97
N ILE A 13 4.64 -6.80 -3.70
CA ILE A 13 5.18 -7.36 -2.45
C ILE A 13 6.70 -7.12 -2.36
N GLU A 14 7.43 -7.36 -3.46
CA GLU A 14 8.86 -7.10 -3.55
C GLU A 14 9.19 -5.62 -3.37
N PHE A 15 8.40 -4.73 -3.98
CA PHE A 15 8.55 -3.30 -3.81
C PHE A 15 8.30 -2.86 -2.36
N LEU A 16 7.21 -3.33 -1.75
CA LEU A 16 6.89 -3.00 -0.35
C LEU A 16 7.99 -3.48 0.60
N LYS A 17 8.55 -4.67 0.41
CA LYS A 17 9.67 -5.17 1.21
C LYS A 17 10.91 -4.29 1.16
N LYS A 18 11.16 -3.60 0.04
CA LYS A 18 12.28 -2.65 -0.10
C LYS A 18 12.00 -1.31 0.57
N VAL A 19 10.74 -0.89 0.55
CA VAL A 19 10.32 0.44 1.00
C VAL A 19 10.02 0.49 2.50
N LEU A 20 9.38 -0.52 3.06
CA LEU A 20 8.98 -0.52 4.48
C LEU A 20 10.13 -0.25 5.47
N PRO A 21 11.37 -0.73 5.23
CA PRO A 21 12.52 -0.40 6.07
C PRO A 21 12.84 1.10 6.12
N VAL A 22 12.50 1.88 5.10
CA VAL A 22 12.70 3.34 5.05
C VAL A 22 11.82 4.05 6.08
N VAL A 23 10.68 3.46 6.42
CA VAL A 23 9.72 4.01 7.39
C VAL A 23 9.85 3.28 8.74
N ASP A 24 11.03 2.71 9.03
CA ASP A 24 11.32 1.91 10.23
C ASP A 24 10.34 0.75 10.48
N ASN A 25 9.67 0.26 9.42
CA ASN A 25 8.56 -0.69 9.50
C ASN A 25 7.46 -0.27 10.50
N LYS A 26 7.26 1.03 10.70
CA LYS A 26 6.23 1.58 11.58
C LYS A 26 5.17 2.31 10.76
N ILE A 27 3.91 1.99 10.98
CA ILE A 27 2.79 2.68 10.35
C ILE A 27 1.83 3.14 11.44
N SER A 28 1.46 4.42 11.42
CA SER A 28 0.47 4.97 12.35
C SER A 28 -0.91 4.40 12.07
N LYS A 29 -1.71 4.15 13.10
CA LYS A 29 -3.13 3.79 12.94
C LYS A 29 -3.93 4.78 12.11
N GLU A 30 -3.57 6.06 12.17
CA GLU A 30 -4.24 7.13 11.42
C GLU A 30 -4.02 7.03 9.90
N CYS A 31 -2.97 6.33 9.47
CA CYS A 31 -2.71 6.07 8.06
C CYS A 31 -3.67 5.02 7.47
N PHE A 32 -4.48 4.35 8.29
CA PHE A 32 -5.44 3.34 7.83
C PHE A 32 -6.84 3.95 7.61
N ASP A 33 -7.41 3.68 6.44
CA ASP A 33 -8.78 4.03 6.12
C ASP A 33 -9.79 3.08 6.80
N GLU A 34 -11.05 3.52 6.87
CA GLU A 34 -12.19 2.69 7.30
C GLU A 34 -12.35 1.37 6.50
N ARG A 35 -11.79 1.31 5.29
CA ARG A 35 -11.83 0.14 4.41
C ARG A 35 -10.55 -0.72 4.48
N GLY A 36 -9.67 -0.42 5.43
CA GLY A 36 -8.42 -1.15 5.63
C GLY A 36 -7.39 -0.96 4.51
N ASN A 37 -7.49 0.13 3.74
CA ASN A 37 -6.35 0.56 2.92
C ASN A 37 -5.43 1.41 3.80
N PHE A 38 -4.19 1.58 3.38
CA PHE A 38 -3.29 2.52 4.04
C PHE A 38 -2.39 3.24 3.03
N SER A 39 -1.93 4.41 3.41
CA SER A 39 -0.98 5.20 2.63
C SER A 39 0.13 5.75 3.52
N PHE A 40 1.31 5.88 2.95
CA PHE A 40 2.45 6.52 3.59
C PHE A 40 3.31 7.22 2.53
N GLY A 41 3.98 8.28 2.95
CA GLY A 41 4.85 9.08 2.08
C GLY A 41 6.32 8.77 2.32
N ILE A 42 7.09 8.79 1.24
CA ILE A 42 8.55 8.81 1.25
C ILE A 42 9.00 10.22 0.86
N LYS A 43 9.83 10.84 1.71
CA LYS A 43 10.38 12.17 1.44
C LYS A 43 11.44 12.13 0.36
N GLU A 44 12.31 11.12 0.38
CA GLU A 44 13.42 11.03 -0.57
C GLU A 44 13.51 9.64 -1.18
N HIS A 45 13.39 9.56 -2.49
CA HIS A 45 13.53 8.29 -3.21
C HIS A 45 14.91 7.62 -3.05
N ILE A 46 15.95 8.36 -2.62
CA ILE A 46 17.32 7.87 -2.40
C ILE A 46 17.38 6.91 -1.21
N GLU A 47 16.48 7.08 -0.23
CA GLU A 47 16.40 6.19 0.93
C GLU A 47 16.02 4.76 0.53
N ILE A 48 15.46 4.56 -0.67
CA ILE A 48 15.08 3.24 -1.16
C ILE A 48 16.34 2.45 -1.55
N PRO A 49 16.55 1.26 -0.98
CA PRO A 49 17.73 0.46 -1.27
C PRO A 49 17.76 0.04 -2.74
N GLY A 50 18.86 0.37 -3.42
CA GLY A 50 19.12 0.03 -4.81
C GLY A 50 18.88 1.16 -5.81
N VAL A 51 18.42 2.33 -5.37
CA VAL A 51 18.33 3.52 -6.22
C VAL A 51 19.58 4.37 -6.06
N ARG A 52 20.23 4.72 -7.17
CA ARG A 52 21.39 5.62 -7.18
C ARG A 52 20.91 7.05 -7.41
N TYR A 53 21.58 7.99 -6.74
CA TYR A 53 21.39 9.40 -7.00
C TYR A 53 21.89 9.77 -8.40
N ASP A 54 21.06 10.46 -9.16
CA ASP A 54 21.41 11.07 -10.44
C ASP A 54 21.27 12.60 -10.33
N PRO A 55 22.37 13.37 -10.44
CA PRO A 55 22.33 14.83 -10.34
C PRO A 55 21.44 15.52 -11.37
N GLU A 56 21.17 14.90 -12.52
CA GLU A 56 20.34 15.51 -13.57
C GLU A 56 18.84 15.47 -13.24
N ILE A 57 18.40 14.46 -12.49
CA ILE A 57 16.98 14.23 -12.14
C ILE A 57 16.62 14.91 -10.82
N GLY A 58 17.56 14.94 -9.86
CA GLY A 58 17.35 15.51 -8.53
C GLY A 58 16.51 14.64 -7.59
N ILE A 59 16.20 15.17 -6.40
CA ILE A 59 15.48 14.45 -5.35
C ILE A 59 13.97 14.60 -5.52
N PHE A 60 13.27 13.48 -5.67
CA PHE A 60 11.80 13.44 -5.67
C PHE A 60 11.22 12.69 -4.47
N CYS A 61 10.04 13.17 -4.06
CA CYS A 61 9.16 12.57 -3.06
C CYS A 61 8.17 11.62 -3.74
N MET A 62 7.63 10.66 -2.99
CA MET A 62 6.61 9.74 -3.50
C MET A 62 5.60 9.36 -2.41
N ASP A 63 4.33 9.34 -2.79
CA ASP A 63 3.26 8.77 -1.97
C ASP A 63 2.96 7.35 -2.40
N ILE A 64 2.88 6.44 -1.44
CA ILE A 64 2.59 5.02 -1.67
C ILE A 64 1.26 4.69 -1.04
N CYS A 65 0.30 4.33 -1.89
CA CYS A 65 -1.03 3.89 -1.48
C CYS A 65 -1.17 2.38 -1.68
N VAL A 66 -1.43 1.67 -0.59
CA VAL A 66 -1.64 0.23 -0.58
C VAL A 66 -3.11 -0.06 -0.38
N SER A 67 -3.73 -0.68 -1.40
CA SER A 67 -5.11 -1.13 -1.29
C SER A 67 -5.17 -2.62 -0.98
N LEU A 68 -5.76 -2.94 0.16
CA LEU A 68 -6.06 -4.31 0.55
C LEU A 68 -7.47 -4.67 0.07
N SER A 69 -7.65 -5.91 -0.38
CA SER A 69 -8.96 -6.38 -0.82
C SER A 69 -9.12 -7.86 -0.57
N ARG A 70 -10.33 -8.25 -0.15
CA ARG A 70 -10.69 -9.66 0.02
C ARG A 70 -10.94 -10.33 -1.34
N PRO A 71 -10.67 -11.65 -1.44
CA PRO A 71 -11.08 -12.42 -2.62
C PRO A 71 -12.60 -12.36 -2.76
N GLY A 72 -13.09 -11.89 -3.91
CA GLY A 72 -14.53 -11.62 -4.13
C GLY A 72 -14.82 -10.16 -4.48
N TYR A 73 -13.89 -9.24 -4.24
CA TYR A 73 -14.00 -7.82 -4.63
C TYR A 73 -14.20 -7.59 -6.13
N ARG A 74 -13.92 -8.61 -6.97
CA ARG A 74 -14.16 -8.57 -8.42
C ARG A 74 -15.64 -8.34 -8.76
N VAL A 75 -16.58 -8.80 -7.95
CA VAL A 75 -18.03 -8.67 -8.20
C VAL A 75 -18.46 -7.20 -8.34
N LYS A 76 -17.81 -6.28 -7.60
CA LYS A 76 -18.05 -4.84 -7.72
C LYS A 76 -17.42 -4.22 -8.98
N LYS A 77 -16.41 -4.86 -9.57
CA LYS A 77 -15.62 -4.31 -10.69
C LYS A 77 -15.95 -4.94 -12.04
N ARG A 78 -16.57 -6.12 -12.08
CA ARG A 78 -16.92 -6.83 -13.32
C ARG A 78 -18.00 -6.08 -14.11
N ARG A 79 -18.00 -6.28 -15.45
CA ARG A 79 -18.98 -5.69 -16.37
C ARG A 79 -20.34 -6.39 -16.32
N ILE A 80 -20.34 -7.71 -16.34
CA ILE A 80 -21.54 -8.55 -16.32
C ILE A 80 -21.92 -8.85 -14.87
N GLU A 81 -23.20 -8.72 -14.52
CA GLU A 81 -23.74 -8.97 -13.17
C GLU A 81 -23.00 -8.21 -12.06
N LYS A 82 -22.78 -6.90 -12.25
CA LYS A 82 -22.16 -6.06 -11.24
C LYS A 82 -23.08 -5.92 -10.03
N THR A 83 -22.61 -6.31 -8.85
CA THR A 83 -23.35 -6.20 -7.59
C THR A 83 -22.54 -5.47 -6.53
N LYS A 84 -23.24 -4.85 -5.56
CA LYS A 84 -22.60 -4.22 -4.40
C LYS A 84 -22.07 -5.32 -3.48
N ILE A 85 -20.94 -5.03 -2.84
CA ILE A 85 -20.36 -5.92 -1.83
C ILE A 85 -21.15 -5.71 -0.52
N GLY A 86 -21.55 -6.81 0.12
CA GLY A 86 -22.22 -6.76 1.42
C GLY A 86 -21.26 -6.29 2.52
N SER A 87 -21.80 -5.63 3.56
CA SER A 87 -21.02 -5.07 4.67
C SER A 87 -20.10 -6.09 5.34
N LYS A 88 -20.56 -7.33 5.53
CA LYS A 88 -19.77 -8.45 6.11
C LYS A 88 -18.53 -8.83 5.30
N HIS A 89 -18.51 -8.53 4.00
CA HIS A 89 -17.37 -8.82 3.13
C HIS A 89 -16.45 -7.61 2.94
N LEU A 90 -16.82 -6.43 3.43
CA LEU A 90 -15.89 -5.31 3.50
C LEU A 90 -14.81 -5.62 4.55
N LEU A 91 -13.62 -5.08 4.32
CA LEU A 91 -12.50 -5.18 5.24
C LEU A 91 -12.67 -4.12 6.33
N THR A 92 -12.46 -4.50 7.59
CA THR A 92 -12.38 -3.55 8.71
C THR A 92 -10.94 -3.08 8.90
N PRO A 93 -10.70 -1.90 9.50
CA PRO A 93 -9.35 -1.42 9.75
C PRO A 93 -8.57 -2.34 10.68
N GLU A 94 -9.23 -2.94 11.68
CA GLU A 94 -8.61 -3.87 12.62
C GLU A 94 -8.06 -5.13 11.94
N GLU A 95 -8.86 -5.74 11.06
CA GLU A 95 -8.44 -6.91 10.28
C GLU A 95 -7.28 -6.56 9.34
N ALA A 96 -7.30 -5.36 8.76
CA ALA A 96 -6.23 -4.88 7.89
C ALA A 96 -4.91 -4.69 8.66
N MET A 97 -4.95 -4.13 9.87
CA MET A 97 -3.77 -3.95 10.72
C MET A 97 -3.15 -5.30 11.10
N VAL A 98 -3.97 -6.28 11.46
CA VAL A 98 -3.49 -7.65 11.76
C VAL A 98 -2.86 -8.28 10.52
N PHE A 99 -3.51 -8.17 9.35
CA PHE A 99 -2.98 -8.71 8.10
C PHE A 99 -1.64 -8.07 7.70
N VAL A 100 -1.51 -6.75 7.83
CA VAL A 100 -0.26 -6.04 7.52
C VAL A 100 0.86 -6.45 8.47
N LYS A 101 0.55 -6.60 9.76
CA LYS A 101 1.51 -7.08 10.77
C LYS A 101 2.03 -8.48 10.45
N GLU A 102 1.14 -9.41 10.08
CA GLU A 102 1.51 -10.79 9.76
C GLU A 102 2.23 -10.93 8.41
N ALA A 103 1.75 -10.25 7.37
CA ALA A 103 2.25 -10.43 6.01
C ALA A 103 3.56 -9.66 5.74
N LEU A 104 3.72 -8.49 6.36
CA LEU A 104 4.82 -7.56 6.08
C LEU A 104 5.74 -7.33 7.28
N GLY A 105 5.40 -7.82 8.48
CA GLY A 105 6.23 -7.66 9.68
C GLY A 105 6.28 -6.23 10.21
N VAL A 106 5.24 -5.45 9.93
CA VAL A 106 5.15 -4.02 10.28
C VAL A 106 4.53 -3.86 11.67
N GLU A 107 5.07 -2.95 12.47
CA GLU A 107 4.47 -2.53 13.73
C GLU A 107 3.50 -1.38 13.50
N VAL A 108 2.24 -1.58 13.88
CA VAL A 108 1.22 -0.52 13.83
C VAL A 108 1.23 0.21 15.17
N VAL A 109 1.56 1.50 15.15
CA VAL A 109 1.65 2.38 16.33
C VAL A 109 0.37 3.20 16.46
#